data_AF-G8TUW4-F1
#
_entry.id   AF-G8TUW4-F1
#
_cell.length_a   1.000
_cell.length_b   1.000
_cell.length_c   1.000
_cell.angle_alpha   90.00
_cell.angle_beta   90.00
_cell.angle_gamma   90.00
#
_symmetry.space_group_name_H-M   'P 1'
#
loop_
_entity.id
_entity.type
_entity.pdbx_description
1 polymer ?
#
loop_
_entity_poly.entity_id
_entity_poly.type
_entity_poly.pdbx_seq_one_letter_code
_entity_poly.pdbx_strand_id
1 'polypeptide(L)' 'MTYHCPVCHTGYLEEITTVDQGLVIQCSEYPACRFSAESWERVSETVARFHHPVTPGQ' A
#
# COMPACT_ATOMS: atom_id res chain seq x y z
N MET A 1 -10.18 7.18 -7.98
CA MET A 1 -8.82 7.66 -7.70
C MET A 1 -7.96 6.43 -7.51
N THR A 2 -6.95 6.23 -8.34
CA THR A 2 -6.04 5.08 -8.25
C THR A 2 -4.83 5.47 -7.41
N TYR A 3 -4.56 4.73 -6.33
CA TYR A 3 -3.38 4.92 -5.49
C TYR A 3 -2.25 4.04 -6.01
N HIS A 4 -1.04 4.57 -6.18
CA HIS A 4 0.11 3.76 -6.58
C HIS A 4 0.56 2.86 -5.42
N CYS A 5 0.96 1.63 -5.74
CA CYS A 5 1.54 0.75 -4.74
C CYS A 5 2.91 1.28 -4.29
N PRO A 6 3.15 1.52 -2.98
CA PRO A 6 4.43 2.03 -2.49
C PRO A 6 5.56 0.99 -2.49
N VAL A 7 5.27 -0.26 -2.85
CA VAL A 7 6.27 -1.34 -2.89
C VAL A 7 6.81 -1.52 -4.30
N CYS A 8 5.93 -1.70 -5.29
CA CYS A 8 6.35 -1.94 -6.67
C CYS A 8 6.36 -0.68 -7.53
N HIS A 9 5.66 0.40 -7.15
CA HIS A 9 5.48 1.65 -7.91
C HIS A 9 4.84 1.51 -9.31
N THR A 10 4.77 0.30 -9.86
CA THR A 10 4.19 -0.04 -11.16
C THR A 10 2.70 -0.34 -11.08
N GLY A 11 2.28 -1.07 -10.04
CA GLY A 11 0.89 -1.43 -9.80
C GLY A 11 0.12 -0.38 -9.01
N TYR A 12 -1.19 -0.56 -8.92
CA TYR A 12 -2.08 0.28 -8.12
C TYR A 12 -2.69 -0.51 -6.95
N LEU A 13 -3.12 0.21 -5.94
CA LEU A 13 -3.82 -0.32 -4.78
C LEU A 13 -5.31 -0.45 -5.11
N GLU A 14 -5.83 -1.63 -4.86
CA GLU A 14 -7.23 -2.02 -5.08
C GLU A 14 -7.87 -2.38 -3.75
N GLU A 15 -9.09 -1.91 -3.57
CA GLU A 15 -9.94 -2.18 -2.41
C GLU A 15 -10.78 -3.42 -2.66
N ILE A 16 -10.56 -4.45 -1.85
CA ILE A 16 -11.22 -5.74 -1.94
C ILE A 16 -11.99 -5.96 -0.67
N THR A 17 -13.30 -6.14 -0.78
CA THR A 17 -14.11 -6.49 0.39
C THR A 17 -14.21 -8.00 0.48
N THR A 18 -13.66 -8.56 1.56
CA THR A 18 -13.72 -9.97 1.90
C THR A 18 -14.74 -10.19 3.02
N VAL A 19 -15.41 -11.34 3.00
CA VAL A 19 -16.39 -11.72 4.05
C VAL A 19 -15.74 -12.01 5.40
N ASP A 20 -14.46 -12.36 5.42
CA ASP A 20 -13.72 -12.77 6.63
C ASP A 20 -12.97 -11.60 7.29
N GLN A 21 -12.25 -10.79 6.50
CA GLN A 21 -11.42 -9.69 7.01
C GLN A 21 -12.00 -8.30 6.73
N GLY A 22 -13.14 -8.19 6.06
CA GLY A 22 -13.71 -6.91 5.65
C GLY A 22 -12.94 -6.27 4.49
N LEU A 23 -12.73 -4.96 4.54
CA LEU A 23 -11.97 -4.22 3.52
C LEU A 23 -10.49 -4.61 3.57
N VAL A 24 -9.93 -5.01 2.44
CA VAL A 24 -8.52 -5.35 2.26
C VAL A 24 -8.02 -4.57 1.06
N ILE A 25 -7.00 -3.76 1.26
CA ILE A 25 -6.31 -3.08 0.16
C ILE A 25 -5.13 -3.93 -0.27
N GLN A 26 -5.08 -4.33 -1.53
CA GLN A 26 -3.93 -5.07 -2.08
C GLN A 26 -3.43 -4.47 -3.38
N CYS A 27 -2.24 -4.86 -3.81
CA CYS A 27 -1.74 -4.46 -5.13
C CYS A 27 -2.41 -5.25 -6.26
N SER A 28 -2.74 -4.56 -7.35
CA SER A 28 -3.25 -5.14 -8.60
C SER A 28 -2.29 -6.12 -9.27
N GLU A 29 -0.99 -6.02 -8.97
CA GLU A 29 0.07 -6.88 -9.50
C GLU A 29 0.26 -8.16 -8.67
N TYR A 30 -0.69 -8.54 -7.80
CA TYR A 30 -0.61 -9.81 -7.07
C TYR A 30 -0.66 -11.01 -8.05
N PRO A 31 0.22 -12.03 -7.97
CA PRO A 31 1.17 -12.34 -6.90
C PRO A 31 2.58 -11.75 -7.04
N ALA A 32 2.88 -11.00 -8.10
CA ALA A 32 4.19 -10.37 -8.32
C ALA A 32 4.48 -9.28 -7.26
N CYS A 33 3.46 -8.55 -6.81
CA CYS A 33 3.54 -7.67 -5.64
C CYS A 33 2.59 -8.16 -4.55
N ARG A 34 3.13 -8.63 -3.41
CA ARG A 34 2.37 -9.15 -2.26
C ARG A 34 2.00 -8.09 -1.23
N PHE A 35 1.89 -6.84 -1.64
CA PHE A 35 1.45 -5.78 -0.75
C PHE A 35 -0.03 -5.96 -0.42
N SER A 36 -0.34 -6.04 0.88
CA SER A 36 -1.70 -6.05 1.39
C SER A 36 -1.80 -5.27 2.70
N ALA A 37 -2.95 -4.66 2.94
CA ALA A 37 -3.27 -3.90 4.13
C ALA A 37 -4.74 -4.05 4.46
N GLU A 38 -5.09 -4.05 5.74
CA GLU A 38 -6.46 -4.26 6.22
C GLU A 38 -7.29 -2.95 6.21
N SER A 39 -6.66 -1.80 5.92
CA SER A 39 -7.34 -0.49 5.88
C SER A 39 -6.45 0.58 5.24
N TRP A 40 -7.06 1.66 4.74
CA TRP A 40 -6.34 2.80 4.18
C TRP A 40 -5.46 3.52 5.21
N GLU A 41 -5.78 3.41 6.49
CA GLU A 41 -4.96 3.93 7.58
C GLU A 41 -3.61 3.19 7.65
N ARG A 42 -3.62 1.85 7.54
CA ARG A 42 -2.39 1.03 7.48
C ARG A 42 -1.58 1.31 6.22
N VAL A 43 -2.26 1.53 5.09
CA VAL A 43 -1.60 1.96 3.84
C VAL A 43 -0.89 3.29 4.05
N SER A 44 -1.61 4.27 4.61
CA SER A 44 -1.10 5.63 4.84
C SER A 44 0.06 5.62 5.83
N GLU A 45 -0.01 4.83 6.91
CA GLU A 45 1.11 4.66 7.85
C GLU A 45 2.34 4.07 7.14
N THR A 46 2.14 3.06 6.29
CA THR A 46 3.23 2.44 5.54
C THR A 46 3.87 3.44 4.57
N VAL A 47 3.05 4.18 3.83
CA VAL A 47 3.51 5.24 2.92
C VAL A 47 4.21 6.37 3.68
N ALA A 48 3.67 6.79 4.82
CA ALA A 48 4.26 7.84 5.65
C ALA A 48 5.67 7.48 6.15
N ARG A 49 5.95 6.20 6.42
CA ARG A 49 7.31 5.75 6.73
C ARG A 49 8.29 6.03 5.59
N PHE A 50 7.85 5.97 4.34
CA PHE A 50 8.65 6.26 3.15
C PHE A 50 8.68 7.74 2.76
N HIS A 51 7.80 8.58 3.32
CA HIS A 51 7.73 10.02 3.03
C HIS A 51 8.51 10.91 4.01
N HIS A 52 9.43 10.34 4.79
CA HIS A 52 10.42 11.16 5.47
C HIS A 52 11.57 11.50 4.51
N PRO A 53 12.01 12.76 4.42
CA PRO A 53 13.36 13.03 3.94
C PRO A 53 14.32 12.31 4.89
N VAL A 54 14.92 11.20 4.45
CA VAL A 54 16.20 10.76 5.00
C VAL A 54 17.18 11.88 4.69
N THR A 55 17.36 12.80 5.63
CA THR A 55 18.41 13.82 5.54
C THR A 55 19.75 13.10 5.36
N PRO A 56 20.46 13.24 4.22
CA PRO A 56 21.87 12.91 4.20
C PRO A 56 22.62 14.17 4.65
N GLY A 57 23.13 14.17 5.88
CA GLY A 57 24.13 15.14 6.33
C GLY A 57 23.77 15.90 7.61
N GLN A 58 24.16 15.32 8.74
CA GLN A 58 24.81 16.08 9.81
C GLN A 58 26.31 15.78 9.69
#